data_AF-A0A9J6FQ27-F1
#
_entry.id   AF-A0A9J6FQ27-F1
#
_cell.length_a   1.000
_cell.length_b   1.000
_cell.length_c   1.000
_cell.angle_alpha   90.00
_cell.angle_beta   90.00
_cell.angle_gamma   90.00
#
_symmetry.space_group_name_H-M   'P 1'
#
loop_
_entity.id
_entity.type
_entity.pdbx_description
1 polymer ?
#
loop_
_entity_poly.entity_id
_entity_poly.type
_entity_poly.pdbx_seq_one_letter_code
_entity_poly.pdbx_strand_id
1 'polypeptide(L)'
;MYLAARFKAERRAIIDEQVGNVRRVAVAKTPSLSWADDLFKRKAVDKLRNITTVLWPPHGLTAQPGDSVLYGGDFLKEGRSFVESWIAALEHWRRVSTDPEFSDSSKGPWNLIAPLIRYVPALNTIWMSAACLSRPAFYAAGTTATVYGSLGSSYAHELVKAFDTTGLAFDAVGRITDYPAFD
;
A
#
# COMPACT_ATOMS: atom_id res chain seq x y z
N MET A 1 9.23 1.11 18.74
CA MET A 1 9.26 2.55 19.10
C MET A 1 8.59 3.47 18.05
N TYR A 2 9.03 3.51 16.78
CA TYR A 2 8.45 4.40 15.75
C TYR A 2 6.93 4.20 15.52
N LEU A 3 6.52 2.94 15.40
CA LEU A 3 5.14 2.56 15.12
C LEU A 3 4.20 2.92 16.28
N ALA A 4 4.54 2.54 17.50
CA ALA A 4 3.74 2.82 18.69
C ALA A 4 3.40 4.31 18.87
N ALA A 5 4.32 5.21 18.51
CA ALA A 5 4.08 6.66 18.62
C ALA A 5 3.19 7.24 17.50
N ARG A 6 3.14 6.59 16.33
CA ARG A 6 2.51 7.13 15.10
C ARG A 6 1.24 6.40 14.67
N PHE A 7 1.08 5.12 15.03
CA PHE A 7 -0.08 4.28 14.75
C PHE A 7 -1.12 4.39 15.86
N LYS A 8 -1.54 5.61 16.17
CA LYS A 8 -2.73 5.81 17.00
C LYS A 8 -3.98 5.57 16.14
N ALA A 9 -5.00 4.94 16.70
CA ALA A 9 -6.22 4.55 15.98
C ALA A 9 -6.91 5.75 15.31
N GLU A 10 -6.87 6.93 15.94
CA GLU A 10 -7.48 8.14 15.42
C GLU A 10 -6.81 8.62 14.13
N ARG A 11 -5.47 8.51 14.04
CA ARG A 11 -4.73 8.89 12.83
C ARG A 11 -5.04 7.96 11.68
N ARG A 12 -5.18 6.67 11.98
CA ARG A 12 -5.56 5.67 10.98
C ARG A 12 -6.95 5.96 10.41
N ALA A 13 -7.93 6.25 11.28
CA ALA A 13 -9.29 6.55 10.87
C ALA A 13 -9.37 7.77 9.93
N ILE A 14 -8.62 8.85 10.24
CA ILE A 14 -8.52 10.01 9.35
C ILE A 14 -8.01 9.55 7.97
N ILE A 15 -6.93 8.79 7.92
CA ILE A 15 -6.36 8.36 6.64
C ILE A 15 -7.32 7.51 5.83
N ASP A 16 -7.92 6.50 6.46
CA ASP A 16 -8.87 5.60 5.82
C ASP A 16 -10.07 6.38 5.25
N GLU A 17 -10.55 7.40 5.98
CA GLU A 17 -11.60 8.29 5.49
C GLU A 17 -11.15 9.08 4.25
N GLN A 18 -9.98 9.71 4.29
CA GLN A 18 -9.49 10.58 3.22
C GLN A 18 -9.19 9.80 1.94
N VAL A 19 -8.49 8.66 2.02
CA VAL A 19 -8.23 7.81 0.85
C VAL A 19 -9.52 7.19 0.31
N GLY A 20 -10.45 6.85 1.20
CA GLY A 20 -11.80 6.41 0.83
C GLY A 20 -12.59 7.46 0.07
N ASN A 21 -12.50 8.74 0.48
CA ASN A 21 -13.11 9.87 -0.23
C ASN A 21 -12.56 10.02 -1.65
N VAL A 22 -11.23 9.98 -1.82
CA VAL A 22 -10.59 10.07 -3.14
C VAL A 22 -11.10 8.96 -4.07
N ARG A 23 -11.13 7.70 -3.59
CA ARG A 23 -11.65 6.56 -4.36
C ARG A 23 -13.13 6.74 -4.72
N ARG A 24 -13.97 7.18 -3.77
CA ARG A 24 -15.40 7.44 -4.01
C ARG A 24 -15.61 8.49 -5.10
N VAL A 25 -14.86 9.59 -5.05
CA VAL A 25 -14.95 10.65 -6.07
C VAL A 25 -14.50 10.16 -7.44
N ALA A 26 -13.43 9.36 -7.51
CA ALA A 26 -12.99 8.75 -8.76
C ALA A 26 -14.11 7.89 -9.38
N VAL A 27 -14.68 6.97 -8.61
CA VAL A 27 -15.81 6.12 -9.04
C VAL A 27 -17.00 6.95 -9.53
N ALA A 28 -17.35 8.01 -8.80
CA ALA A 28 -18.49 8.86 -9.15
C ALA A 28 -18.25 9.69 -10.43
N LYS A 29 -17.01 10.06 -10.72
CA LYS A 29 -16.64 10.85 -11.90
C LYS A 29 -16.35 10.02 -13.14
N THR A 30 -15.98 8.75 -13.02
CA THR A 30 -15.68 7.88 -14.18
C THR A 30 -16.80 7.83 -15.23
N PRO A 31 -18.10 7.78 -14.86
CA PRO A 31 -19.18 7.79 -15.87
C PRO A 31 -19.24 9.07 -16.72
N SER A 32 -18.75 10.21 -16.23
CA SER A 32 -18.79 11.49 -16.94
C SER A 32 -17.62 11.71 -17.90
N LEU A 33 -16.75 10.72 -18.12
CA LEU A 33 -15.62 10.83 -19.05
C LEU A 33 -16.14 10.89 -20.49
N SER A 34 -16.05 12.05 -21.14
CA SER A 34 -16.57 12.25 -22.50
C SER A 34 -15.76 11.53 -23.58
N TRP A 35 -14.48 11.23 -23.31
CA TRP A 35 -13.58 10.57 -24.25
C TRP A 35 -13.66 9.04 -24.23
N ALA A 36 -14.30 8.45 -23.21
CA ALA A 36 -14.34 7.00 -23.01
C ALA A 36 -15.69 6.40 -23.42
N ASP A 37 -15.66 5.21 -24.01
CA ASP A 37 -16.85 4.42 -24.28
C ASP A 37 -17.45 3.80 -22.99
N ASP A 38 -18.66 3.25 -23.11
CA ASP A 38 -19.39 2.67 -21.99
C ASP A 38 -18.76 1.38 -21.44
N LEU A 39 -18.06 0.61 -22.28
CA LEU A 39 -17.35 -0.59 -21.84
C LEU A 39 -16.17 -0.21 -20.94
N PHE A 40 -15.35 0.74 -21.36
CA PHE A 40 -14.24 1.28 -20.58
C PHE A 40 -14.75 1.86 -19.27
N LYS A 41 -15.77 2.72 -19.29
CA LYS A 41 -16.33 3.33 -18.07
C LYS A 41 -16.77 2.27 -17.05
N ARG A 42 -17.48 1.23 -17.50
CA ARG A 42 -17.93 0.13 -16.62
C ARG A 42 -16.76 -0.62 -16.01
N LYS A 43 -15.76 -1.00 -16.83
CA LYS A 43 -14.56 -1.71 -16.36
C LYS A 43 -13.69 -0.86 -15.44
N ALA A 44 -13.55 0.44 -15.73
CA ALA A 44 -12.82 1.37 -14.89
C ALA A 44 -13.50 1.56 -13.53
N VAL A 45 -14.84 1.67 -13.50
CA VAL A 45 -15.62 1.69 -12.25
C VAL A 45 -15.43 0.41 -11.45
N ASP A 46 -15.50 -0.76 -12.10
CA ASP A 46 -15.29 -2.05 -11.45
C ASP A 46 -13.87 -2.15 -10.84
N LYS A 47 -12.85 -1.78 -11.63
CA LYS A 47 -11.48 -1.71 -11.16
C LYS A 47 -11.30 -0.78 -9.97
N LEU A 48 -11.81 0.45 -10.05
CA LEU A 48 -11.76 1.42 -8.95
C LEU A 48 -12.46 0.92 -7.68
N ARG A 49 -13.57 0.20 -7.81
CA ARG A 49 -14.30 -0.38 -6.68
C ARG A 49 -13.52 -1.51 -6.02
N ASN A 50 -12.79 -2.30 -6.80
CA ASN A 50 -11.98 -3.41 -6.31
C ASN A 50 -10.58 -3.00 -5.84
N ILE A 51 -10.18 -1.73 -6.00
CA ILE A 51 -8.91 -1.26 -5.44
C ILE A 51 -8.93 -1.36 -3.92
N THR A 52 -7.99 -2.14 -3.37
CA THR A 52 -7.78 -2.21 -1.92
C THR A 52 -6.66 -1.27 -1.48
N THR A 53 -6.65 -0.92 -0.20
CA THR A 53 -5.61 -0.07 0.41
C THR A 53 -4.98 -0.80 1.57
N VAL A 54 -3.67 -0.98 1.53
CA VAL A 54 -2.90 -1.61 2.61
C VAL A 54 -1.99 -0.55 3.23
N LEU A 55 -2.21 -0.24 4.50
CA LEU A 55 -1.28 0.56 5.30
C LEU A 55 -0.41 -0.38 6.13
N TRP A 56 0.90 -0.35 5.90
CA TRP A 56 1.89 -1.09 6.67
C TRP A 56 2.18 -0.40 8.01
N PRO A 57 2.32 -1.14 9.13
CA PRO A 57 2.19 -2.58 9.21
C PRO A 57 0.70 -2.99 9.20
N PRO A 58 0.39 -4.17 8.66
CA PRO A 58 -0.96 -4.72 8.73
C PRO A 58 -1.41 -4.90 10.19
N HIS A 59 -2.72 -4.98 10.38
CA HIS A 59 -3.32 -5.19 11.69
C HIS A 59 -2.74 -6.47 12.35
N GLY A 60 -2.37 -6.37 13.63
CA GLY A 60 -1.81 -7.50 14.39
C GLY A 60 -0.29 -7.64 14.36
N LEU A 61 0.43 -6.95 13.47
CA LEU A 61 1.89 -6.84 13.54
C LEU A 61 2.26 -5.82 14.62
N THR A 62 2.35 -6.29 15.87
CA THR A 62 2.61 -5.43 17.03
C THR A 62 4.09 -5.06 17.12
N ALA A 63 4.34 -3.86 17.65
CA ALA A 63 5.67 -3.30 17.83
C ALA A 63 6.39 -3.82 19.09
N GLN A 64 5.94 -4.93 19.68
CA GLN A 64 6.57 -5.51 20.87
C GLN A 64 7.84 -6.26 20.46
N PRO A 65 9.01 -5.94 21.03
CA PRO A 65 10.23 -6.72 20.81
C PRO A 65 10.01 -8.18 21.25
N GLY A 66 10.21 -9.14 20.35
CA GLY A 66 10.07 -10.57 20.62
C GLY A 66 8.83 -11.25 20.03
N ASP A 67 7.74 -10.51 19.79
CA ASP A 67 6.46 -11.08 19.30
C ASP A 67 6.29 -11.03 17.78
N SER A 68 7.17 -10.29 17.09
CA SER A 68 7.07 -10.12 15.65
C SER A 68 7.84 -11.22 14.92
N VAL A 69 7.19 -11.97 14.02
CA VAL A 69 7.88 -12.96 13.15
C VAL A 69 9.01 -12.31 12.32
N LEU A 70 8.98 -10.99 12.10
CA LEU A 70 10.00 -10.21 11.40
C LEU A 70 11.23 -9.85 12.24
N TYR A 71 11.03 -9.64 13.54
CA TYR A 71 12.05 -9.07 14.44
C TYR A 71 12.31 -9.94 15.68
N GLY A 72 11.58 -11.03 15.81
CA GLY A 72 11.71 -12.05 16.83
C GLY A 72 12.58 -13.17 16.31
N GLY A 73 13.64 -13.49 17.05
CA GLY A 73 14.51 -14.61 16.72
C GLY A 73 15.96 -14.41 17.15
N ASP A 74 16.68 -15.52 17.10
CA ASP A 74 18.06 -15.69 17.54
C ASP A 74 19.11 -15.01 16.64
N PHE A 75 18.72 -14.08 15.76
CA PHE A 75 19.62 -13.40 14.84
C PHE A 75 20.34 -12.20 15.48
N LEU A 76 19.71 -11.53 16.46
CA LEU A 76 20.32 -10.50 17.29
C LEU A 76 20.84 -11.13 18.60
N LYS A 77 22.04 -11.73 18.56
CA LYS A 77 22.73 -12.25 19.74
C LYS A 77 23.90 -11.35 20.12
N GLU A 78 23.99 -11.01 21.40
CA GLU A 78 25.17 -10.34 21.96
C GLU A 78 26.42 -11.20 21.71
N GLY A 79 27.52 -10.55 21.35
CA GLY A 79 28.81 -11.21 21.08
C GLY A 79 29.07 -11.61 19.62
N ARG A 80 28.09 -11.52 18.71
CA ARG A 80 28.35 -11.67 17.27
C ARG A 80 29.03 -10.42 16.70
N SER A 81 29.93 -10.64 15.74
CA SER A 81 30.42 -9.55 14.89
C SER A 81 29.30 -8.97 14.03
N PHE A 82 29.55 -7.79 13.46
CA PHE A 82 28.61 -7.16 12.54
C PHE A 82 28.27 -8.07 11.34
N VAL A 83 29.26 -8.73 10.75
CA VAL A 83 29.06 -9.60 9.56
C VAL A 83 28.23 -10.83 9.91
N GLU A 84 28.50 -11.49 11.05
CA GLU A 84 27.71 -12.64 11.50
C GLU A 84 26.25 -12.24 11.79
N SER A 85 26.05 -11.05 12.37
CA SER A 85 24.71 -10.51 12.61
C SER A 85 23.98 -10.22 11.29
N TRP A 86 24.69 -9.68 10.29
CA TRP A 86 24.15 -9.41 8.97
C TRP A 86 23.73 -10.68 8.24
N ILE A 87 24.58 -11.71 8.24
CA ILE A 87 24.29 -13.01 7.61
C ILE A 87 23.07 -13.65 8.28
N ALA A 88 23.04 -13.68 9.63
CA ALA A 88 21.91 -14.23 10.37
C ALA A 88 20.59 -13.48 10.08
N ALA A 89 20.64 -12.15 9.91
CA ALA A 89 19.48 -11.36 9.54
C ALA A 89 18.99 -11.69 8.11
N LEU A 90 19.89 -11.88 7.15
CA LEU A 90 19.54 -12.30 5.79
C LEU A 90 18.90 -13.69 5.75
N GLU A 91 19.44 -14.64 6.51
CA GLU A 91 18.89 -15.99 6.62
C GLU A 91 17.50 -15.99 7.27
N HIS A 92 17.34 -15.20 8.34
CA HIS A 92 16.05 -15.01 8.99
C HIS A 92 15.03 -14.41 8.01
N TRP A 93 15.40 -13.33 7.31
CA TRP A 93 14.54 -12.70 6.30
C TRP A 93 14.17 -13.66 5.18
N ARG A 94 15.12 -14.45 4.67
CA ARG A 94 14.85 -15.48 3.66
C ARG A 94 13.79 -16.48 4.14
N ARG A 95 13.89 -16.95 5.38
CA ARG A 95 12.92 -17.89 5.96
C ARG A 95 11.53 -17.28 6.10
N VAL A 96 11.45 -16.05 6.61
CA VAL A 96 10.18 -15.35 6.84
C VAL A 96 9.53 -14.92 5.52
N SER A 97 10.31 -14.45 4.56
CA SER A 97 9.81 -14.06 3.23
C SER A 97 9.24 -15.23 2.43
N THR A 98 9.60 -16.47 2.76
CA THR A 98 9.04 -17.70 2.17
C THR A 98 7.90 -18.32 2.98
N ASP A 99 7.58 -17.76 4.15
CA ASP A 99 6.47 -18.24 4.98
C ASP A 99 5.15 -17.94 4.27
N PRO A 100 4.26 -18.91 4.01
CA PRO A 100 3.01 -18.71 3.28
C PRO A 100 2.10 -17.61 3.85
N GLU A 101 2.11 -17.37 5.17
CA GLU A 101 1.28 -16.31 5.77
C GLU A 101 1.81 -14.91 5.45
N PHE A 102 3.13 -14.81 5.22
CA PHE A 102 3.86 -13.60 4.90
C PHE A 102 4.08 -13.43 3.39
N SER A 103 4.26 -14.53 2.65
CA SER A 103 4.47 -14.56 1.21
C SER A 103 3.15 -14.57 0.43
N ASP A 104 2.00 -14.60 1.11
CA ASP A 104 0.69 -14.47 0.50
C ASP A 104 0.67 -13.22 -0.38
N SER A 105 0.73 -13.44 -1.69
CA SER A 105 0.81 -12.39 -2.68
C SER A 105 -0.43 -11.51 -2.67
N SER A 106 -1.57 -11.97 -2.14
CA SER A 106 -2.77 -11.13 -1.93
C SER A 106 -2.56 -10.05 -0.85
N LYS A 107 -1.58 -10.24 0.03
CA LYS A 107 -1.08 -9.24 0.99
C LYS A 107 0.20 -8.54 0.51
N GLY A 108 0.73 -9.04 -0.62
CA GLY A 108 1.80 -8.58 -1.50
C GLY A 108 3.22 -8.55 -0.94
N PRO A 109 4.22 -8.26 -1.78
CA PRO A 109 5.62 -8.37 -1.41
C PRO A 109 6.02 -7.30 -0.40
N TRP A 110 6.14 -7.61 0.89
CA TRP A 110 6.51 -6.67 1.98
C TRP A 110 7.90 -6.04 1.80
N ASN A 111 8.04 -5.25 0.75
CA ASN A 111 9.28 -4.68 0.32
C ASN A 111 9.46 -3.41 1.15
N LEU A 112 10.20 -3.55 2.24
CA LEU A 112 10.49 -2.50 3.23
C LEU A 112 11.17 -1.27 2.61
N ILE A 113 11.62 -1.36 1.35
CA ILE A 113 12.29 -0.30 0.58
C ILE A 113 11.31 0.42 -0.38
N ALA A 114 10.00 0.12 -0.33
CA ALA A 114 9.02 0.77 -1.19
C ALA A 114 8.87 2.27 -0.90
N PRO A 115 8.55 3.09 -1.92
CA PRO A 115 8.20 4.50 -1.73
C PRO A 115 7.02 4.66 -0.76
N LEU A 116 6.83 5.88 -0.25
CA LEU A 116 5.83 6.23 0.76
C LEU A 116 4.42 5.67 0.44
N ILE A 117 4.03 5.71 -0.83
CA ILE A 117 2.80 5.14 -1.38
C ILE A 117 3.13 4.52 -2.74
N ARG A 118 2.52 3.39 -3.10
CA ARG A 118 2.71 2.71 -4.39
C ARG A 118 1.46 1.96 -4.82
N TYR A 119 1.07 2.05 -6.10
CA TYR A 119 0.13 1.12 -6.72
C TYR A 119 0.82 -0.18 -7.18
N VAL A 120 0.19 -1.32 -6.91
CA VAL A 120 0.63 -2.67 -7.30
C VAL A 120 -0.43 -3.27 -8.25
N PRO A 121 -0.18 -3.24 -9.58
CA PRO A 121 -1.17 -3.65 -10.58
C PRO A 121 -1.66 -5.09 -10.45
N ALA A 122 -0.73 -6.02 -10.21
CA ALA A 122 -1.04 -7.46 -10.08
C ALA A 122 -1.97 -7.79 -8.89
N LEU A 123 -2.12 -6.86 -7.95
CA LEU A 123 -3.01 -7.00 -6.79
C LEU A 123 -4.17 -6.01 -6.81
N ASN A 124 -4.24 -5.14 -7.83
CA ASN A 124 -5.11 -3.99 -7.88
C ASN A 124 -5.15 -3.24 -6.51
N THR A 125 -3.97 -2.96 -5.94
CA THR A 125 -3.87 -2.52 -4.54
C THR A 125 -2.94 -1.32 -4.41
N ILE A 126 -3.33 -0.33 -3.59
CA ILE A 126 -2.46 0.79 -3.19
C ILE A 126 -1.84 0.50 -1.83
N TRP A 127 -0.53 0.53 -1.77
CA TRP A 127 0.27 0.32 -0.59
C TRP A 127 0.74 1.62 -0.02
N MET A 128 0.66 1.73 1.30
CA MET A 128 1.07 2.90 2.06
C MET A 128 2.01 2.45 3.17
N SER A 129 3.18 3.05 3.27
CA SER A 129 4.12 2.75 4.34
C SER A 129 3.76 3.52 5.61
N ALA A 130 4.19 3.03 6.76
CA ALA A 130 4.08 3.74 8.05
C ALA A 130 4.64 5.18 8.02
N ALA A 131 5.59 5.46 7.12
CA ALA A 131 6.15 6.79 6.97
C ALA A 131 5.13 7.81 6.46
N CYS A 132 4.05 7.38 5.78
CA CYS A 132 2.98 8.29 5.35
C CYS A 132 2.24 8.94 6.52
N LEU A 133 2.34 8.38 7.74
CA LEU A 133 1.76 8.94 8.97
C LEU A 133 2.56 10.12 9.55
N SER A 134 3.63 10.53 8.86
CA SER A 134 4.53 11.60 9.29
C SER A 134 4.53 12.74 8.29
N ARG A 135 4.98 13.91 8.76
CA ARG A 135 5.28 15.05 7.89
C ARG A 135 6.39 14.69 6.89
N PRO A 136 6.37 15.23 5.67
CA PRO A 136 5.38 16.18 5.13
C PRO A 136 4.11 15.54 4.56
N ALA A 137 4.00 14.21 4.56
CA ALA A 137 2.88 13.50 3.95
C ALA A 137 1.58 13.63 4.76
N PHE A 138 1.66 13.61 6.09
CA PHE A 138 0.50 13.72 6.96
C PHE A 138 0.78 14.64 8.14
N TYR A 139 -0.13 15.57 8.36
CA TYR A 139 -0.14 16.48 9.49
C TYR A 139 -1.29 16.09 10.41
N ALA A 140 -0.99 15.39 11.51
CA ALA A 140 -2.02 14.88 12.43
C ALA A 140 -2.89 15.99 13.08
N ALA A 141 -2.34 17.20 13.23
CA ALA A 141 -3.06 18.39 13.68
C ALA A 141 -3.28 19.40 12.53
N GLY A 142 -3.15 18.95 11.28
CA GLY A 142 -3.39 19.77 10.09
C GLY A 142 -4.89 19.90 9.79
N THR A 143 -5.24 20.89 8.97
CA THR A 143 -6.60 21.01 8.47
C THR A 143 -6.90 19.91 7.45
N THR A 144 -8.18 19.62 7.22
CA THR A 144 -8.62 18.69 6.17
C THR A 144 -8.03 19.05 4.81
N ALA A 145 -7.93 20.34 4.48
CA ALA A 145 -7.32 20.81 3.24
C ALA A 145 -5.84 20.43 3.12
N THR A 146 -5.07 20.55 4.21
CA THR A 146 -3.66 20.13 4.23
C THR A 146 -3.53 18.61 4.01
N VAL A 147 -4.39 17.81 4.66
CA VAL A 147 -4.35 16.35 4.51
C VAL A 147 -4.74 15.91 3.09
N TYR A 148 -5.76 16.51 2.48
CA TYR A 148 -6.08 16.25 1.06
C TYR A 148 -4.96 16.70 0.13
N GLY A 149 -4.38 17.88 0.37
CA GLY A 149 -3.31 18.43 -0.47
C GLY A 149 -2.05 17.57 -0.47
N SER A 150 -1.69 16.97 0.67
CA SER A 150 -0.52 16.10 0.77
C SER A 150 -0.87 14.63 0.50
N LEU A 151 -1.55 13.98 1.44
CA LEU A 151 -1.82 12.55 1.41
C LEU A 151 -2.86 12.21 0.34
N GLY A 152 -3.93 12.99 0.24
CA GLY A 152 -4.98 12.78 -0.75
C GLY A 152 -4.45 12.87 -2.19
N SER A 153 -3.64 13.88 -2.48
CA SER A 153 -2.98 14.05 -3.78
C SER A 153 -2.03 12.90 -4.11
N SER A 154 -1.21 12.48 -3.14
CA SER A 154 -0.29 11.35 -3.31
C SER A 154 -1.05 10.03 -3.55
N TYR A 155 -2.15 9.80 -2.82
CA TYR A 155 -3.02 8.65 -3.03
C TYR A 155 -3.70 8.71 -4.40
N ALA A 156 -4.18 9.88 -4.82
CA ALA A 156 -4.79 10.08 -6.14
C ALA A 156 -3.79 9.81 -7.28
N HIS A 157 -2.52 10.22 -7.13
CA HIS A 157 -1.47 9.91 -8.08
C HIS A 157 -1.31 8.39 -8.27
N GLU A 158 -1.25 7.63 -7.17
CA GLU A 158 -1.16 6.17 -7.25
C GLU A 158 -2.46 5.53 -7.77
N LEU A 159 -3.62 6.11 -7.48
CA LEU A 159 -4.90 5.67 -8.04
C LEU A 159 -4.93 5.82 -9.57
N VAL A 160 -4.36 6.91 -10.10
CA VAL A 160 -4.26 7.13 -11.56
C VAL A 160 -3.34 6.11 -12.22
N LYS A 161 -2.31 5.59 -11.53
CA LYS A 161 -1.47 4.51 -12.06
C LYS A 161 -2.22 3.20 -12.31
N ALA A 162 -3.42 3.02 -11.74
CA ALA A 162 -4.30 1.93 -12.14
C ALA A 162 -4.77 2.02 -13.60
N PHE A 163 -4.61 3.18 -14.22
CA PHE A 163 -5.05 3.51 -15.58
C PHE A 163 -3.92 4.10 -16.45
N ASP A 164 -2.66 4.00 -16.01
CA ASP A 164 -1.51 4.29 -16.88
C ASP A 164 -1.26 3.11 -17.85
N THR A 165 -0.23 3.25 -18.69
CA THR A 165 0.11 2.23 -19.70
C THR A 165 0.34 0.83 -19.10
N THR A 166 0.88 0.75 -17.89
CA THR A 166 1.09 -0.52 -17.18
C THR A 166 -0.19 -0.94 -16.48
N GLY A 167 -0.87 -0.01 -15.81
CA GLY A 167 -2.09 -0.26 -15.06
C GLY A 167 -3.19 -0.86 -15.94
N LEU A 168 -3.39 -0.32 -17.14
CA LEU A 168 -4.44 -0.76 -18.08
C LEU A 168 -4.29 -2.22 -18.53
N ALA A 169 -3.09 -2.79 -18.48
CA ALA A 169 -2.88 -4.21 -18.80
C ALA A 169 -3.50 -5.16 -17.77
N PHE A 170 -3.94 -4.64 -16.61
CA PHE A 170 -4.51 -5.41 -15.51
C PHE A 170 -6.00 -5.13 -15.33
N ASP A 171 -6.79 -6.18 -15.09
CA ASP A 171 -8.20 -6.05 -14.75
C ASP A 171 -8.45 -5.66 -13.28
N ALA A 172 -9.72 -5.70 -12.86
CA ALA A 172 -10.16 -5.35 -11.52
C ALA A 172 -9.66 -6.31 -10.42
N VAL A 173 -9.16 -7.48 -10.78
CA VAL A 173 -8.62 -8.49 -9.85
C VAL A 173 -7.12 -8.72 -10.04
N GLY A 174 -6.45 -7.87 -10.83
CA GLY A 174 -5.01 -7.91 -11.02
C GLY A 174 -4.54 -9.00 -11.98
N ARG A 175 -5.40 -9.53 -12.84
CA ARG A 175 -5.00 -10.44 -13.92
C ARG A 175 -4.54 -9.63 -15.12
N ILE A 176 -3.44 -10.07 -15.73
CA ILE A 176 -3.04 -9.57 -17.05
C ILE A 176 -4.13 -9.98 -18.01
N THR A 177 -4.67 -9.00 -18.71
CA THR A 177 -5.59 -9.23 -19.80
C THR A 177 -4.92 -8.71 -21.06
N ASP A 178 -5.02 -9.47 -22.15
CA ASP A 178 -5.04 -8.85 -23.47
C ASP A 178 -6.27 -7.97 -23.46
N TYR A 179 -6.10 -6.73 -23.02
CA TYR A 179 -7.12 -5.71 -23.11
C TYR A 179 -6.96 -5.19 -24.53
N PRO A 180 -7.74 -5.66 -25.52
CA PRO A 180 -7.72 -5.02 -26.82
C PRO A 180 -8.54 -3.73 -26.64
N ALA A 181 -8.31 -2.64 -27.33
CA ALA A 181 -7.28 -2.23 -28.24
C ALA A 181 -7.53 -0.71 -28.35
N PHE A 182 -6.48 0.09 -28.29
CA PHE A 182 -6.56 1.43 -28.87
C PHE A 182 -6.38 1.22 -30.38
N ASP A 183 -7.48 0.92 -31.06
CA ASP A 183 -7.59 1.11 -32.52
C ASP A 183 -8.17 2.50 -32.76
#